data_AF-A0A6M0JT86-F1
#
_entry.id   AF-A0A6M0JT86-F1
#
_cell.length_a   1.000
_cell.length_b   1.000
_cell.length_c   1.000
_cell.angle_alpha   90.00
_cell.angle_beta   90.00
_cell.angle_gamma   90.00
#
_symmetry.space_group_name_H-M   'P 1'
#
loop_
_entity.id
_entity.type
_entity.pdbx_description
1 polymer ?
#
loop_
_entity_poly.entity_id
_entity_poly.type
_entity_poly.pdbx_seq_one_letter_code
_entity_poly.pdbx_strand_id
1 'polypeptide(L)'
;MSANRNPGLVDKARLFIALGLLLLAMQSLRLALTESPVVEIQLIMDEAGALGESESAYVVDYHHALLEDYGIDYRVLTTSSPVSTSVIAEKRFSELETEGVCEPGKRLLLVVSPHRREVRLEVGSALEPIYPAPFVDLLEETQMASFFREGRVGEGIVAASERIVTRAQEAAKDIDFKAALAQEPAAASAQITAPAPSGSAEDITPMPDVRAEGDPVETVNAYIQAMEEGNARPDLDIYTHDSQEMLKDWVVTKAQMRNVAREHRRCTGERYQIRGRLAVVQYDPEPGVCNPYLMRREERYWRIDFVAMQKYIRLDENNHWTMPWGAGEFAFAFPELPEPMVAEERCRWCFTFRQEDLVILSVDPDSVGEKMGLQVGDKILKLDGEKNPTMEWVFSHLYTVARGEMVRLTLLRDGERIEIVHPAP
;
A
#
# COMPACT_ATOMS: atom_id res chain seq x y z
N MET A 1 -90.86 19.20 -27.69
CA MET A 1 -89.52 18.62 -27.97
C MET A 1 -88.69 18.74 -26.70
N SER A 2 -88.34 17.63 -26.06
CA SER A 2 -87.44 17.62 -24.90
C SER A 2 -86.23 16.76 -25.23
N ALA A 3 -85.02 17.35 -25.16
CA ALA A 3 -83.80 16.69 -25.57
C ALA A 3 -83.29 15.78 -24.45
N ASN A 4 -83.29 14.47 -24.71
CA ASN A 4 -82.85 13.45 -23.76
C ASN A 4 -81.32 13.54 -23.56
N ARG A 5 -80.87 14.20 -22.48
CA ARG A 5 -79.43 14.29 -22.13
C ARG A 5 -78.95 12.93 -21.61
N ASN A 6 -78.20 12.22 -22.45
CA ASN A 6 -77.72 10.88 -22.18
C ASN A 6 -76.65 10.89 -21.04
N PRO A 7 -76.96 10.37 -19.83
CA PRO A 7 -76.11 10.60 -18.65
C PRO A 7 -74.76 9.86 -18.73
N GLY A 8 -74.71 8.74 -19.45
CA GLY A 8 -73.53 7.87 -19.50
C GLY A 8 -72.28 8.44 -20.21
N LEU A 9 -72.35 9.61 -20.83
CA LEU A 9 -71.18 10.24 -21.46
C LEU A 9 -70.33 11.05 -20.47
N VAL A 10 -70.98 11.73 -19.52
CA VAL A 10 -70.32 12.61 -18.54
C VAL A 10 -69.55 11.78 -17.51
N ASP A 11 -70.13 10.68 -17.04
CA ASP A 11 -69.47 9.82 -16.04
C ASP A 11 -68.29 9.03 -16.65
N LYS A 12 -68.38 8.65 -17.93
CA LYS A 12 -67.22 8.10 -18.67
C LYS A 12 -66.09 9.13 -18.80
N ALA A 13 -66.41 10.38 -19.17
CA ALA A 13 -65.41 11.44 -19.25
C ALA A 13 -64.74 11.71 -17.89
N ARG A 14 -65.51 11.73 -16.79
CA ARG A 14 -64.99 11.86 -15.42
C ARG A 14 -64.09 10.68 -15.04
N LEU A 15 -64.46 9.45 -15.39
CA LEU A 15 -63.65 8.26 -15.13
C LEU A 15 -62.32 8.32 -15.88
N PHE A 16 -62.31 8.73 -17.16
CA PHE A 16 -61.07 8.90 -17.93
C PHE A 16 -60.18 10.01 -17.37
N ILE A 17 -60.75 11.14 -16.94
CA ILE A 17 -59.96 12.22 -16.30
C ILE A 17 -59.38 11.75 -14.97
N ALA A 18 -60.16 11.06 -14.13
CA ALA A 18 -59.68 10.51 -12.86
C ALA A 18 -58.57 9.47 -13.06
N LEU A 19 -58.71 8.58 -14.06
CA LEU A 19 -57.69 7.59 -14.39
C LEU A 19 -56.41 8.24 -14.95
N GLY A 20 -56.56 9.29 -15.77
CA GLY A 20 -55.45 10.08 -16.30
C GLY A 20 -54.68 10.83 -15.20
N LEU A 21 -55.41 11.45 -14.25
CA LEU A 21 -54.81 12.09 -13.08
C LEU A 21 -54.13 11.09 -12.16
N LEU A 22 -54.69 9.88 -11.97
CA LEU A 22 -54.05 8.81 -11.21
C LEU A 22 -52.77 8.30 -11.90
N LEU A 23 -52.78 8.17 -13.23
CA LEU A 23 -51.60 7.82 -14.02
C LEU A 23 -50.51 8.90 -13.95
N LEU A 24 -50.89 10.18 -14.02
CA LEU A 24 -49.97 11.31 -13.82
C LEU A 24 -49.40 11.32 -12.40
N ALA A 25 -50.23 11.11 -11.37
CA ALA A 25 -49.80 11.01 -9.99
C ALA A 25 -48.87 9.80 -9.75
N MET A 26 -49.12 8.65 -10.38
CA MET A 26 -48.23 7.49 -10.31
C MET A 26 -46.93 7.68 -11.11
N GLN A 27 -46.94 8.48 -12.19
CA GLN A 27 -45.72 8.84 -12.92
C GLN A 27 -44.86 9.83 -12.13
N SER A 28 -45.45 10.87 -11.54
CA SER A 28 -44.71 11.81 -10.69
C SER A 28 -44.24 11.18 -9.38
N LEU A 29 -45.03 10.28 -8.79
CA LEU A 29 -44.60 9.48 -7.64
C LEU A 29 -43.49 8.48 -8.02
N ARG A 30 -43.49 7.94 -9.25
CA ARG A 30 -42.35 7.14 -9.74
C ARG A 30 -41.09 7.99 -9.90
N LEU A 31 -41.15 9.17 -10.54
CA LEU A 31 -39.99 10.05 -10.64
C LEU A 31 -39.42 10.41 -9.26
N ALA A 32 -40.29 10.78 -8.31
CA ALA A 32 -39.90 11.09 -6.93
C ALA A 32 -39.41 9.89 -6.10
N LEU A 33 -39.59 8.65 -6.59
CA LEU A 33 -39.06 7.42 -5.98
C LEU A 33 -37.84 6.86 -6.73
N THR A 34 -37.58 7.30 -7.96
CA THR A 34 -36.36 6.96 -8.71
C THR A 34 -35.26 8.00 -8.54
N GLU A 35 -35.62 9.27 -8.32
CA GLU A 35 -34.70 10.33 -7.89
C GLU A 35 -34.64 10.38 -6.36
N SER A 36 -34.16 9.29 -5.74
CA SER A 36 -33.33 9.50 -4.56
C SER A 36 -32.13 10.32 -5.03
N PRO A 37 -31.82 11.48 -4.42
CA PRO A 37 -30.58 12.17 -4.75
C PRO A 37 -29.44 11.23 -4.37
N VAL A 38 -28.79 10.65 -5.38
CA VAL A 38 -27.46 10.10 -5.22
C VAL A 38 -26.61 11.31 -4.87
N VAL A 39 -26.33 11.49 -3.58
CA VAL A 39 -25.31 12.42 -3.13
C VAL A 39 -24.02 11.90 -3.72
N GLU A 40 -23.60 12.50 -4.82
CA GLU A 40 -22.33 12.20 -5.46
C GLU A 40 -21.24 12.60 -4.46
N ILE A 41 -20.74 11.60 -3.72
CA ILE A 41 -19.75 11.83 -2.67
C ILE A 41 -18.49 12.28 -3.38
N GLN A 42 -18.22 13.58 -3.33
CA GLN A 42 -17.04 14.14 -3.98
C GLN A 42 -15.79 13.69 -3.24
N LEU A 43 -15.17 12.62 -3.75
CA LEU A 43 -13.95 12.00 -3.23
C LEU A 43 -12.72 12.90 -3.44
N ILE A 44 -12.67 13.61 -4.57
CA ILE A 44 -11.59 14.54 -4.93
C ILE A 44 -12.16 15.93 -5.20
N MET A 45 -11.62 16.92 -4.49
CA MET A 45 -11.90 18.35 -4.63
C MET A 45 -10.63 19.05 -5.15
N ASP A 46 -10.33 18.96 -6.46
CA ASP A 46 -9.10 19.52 -7.04
C ASP A 46 -9.26 21.02 -7.42
N GLU A 47 -9.36 21.91 -6.44
CA GLU A 47 -9.51 23.36 -6.70
C GLU A 47 -8.21 24.01 -7.24
N ALA A 48 -7.06 23.35 -7.08
CA ALA A 48 -5.77 23.85 -7.56
C ALA A 48 -5.40 23.35 -8.97
N GLY A 49 -6.13 22.39 -9.54
CA GLY A 49 -5.74 21.74 -10.80
C GLY A 49 -4.41 20.98 -10.67
N ALA A 50 -4.18 20.37 -9.51
CA ALA A 50 -2.94 19.70 -9.16
C ALA A 50 -2.94 18.19 -9.48
N LEU A 51 -4.09 17.63 -9.88
CA LEU A 51 -4.25 16.24 -10.26
C LEU A 51 -4.63 16.15 -11.74
N GLY A 52 -3.84 15.42 -12.53
CA GLY A 52 -4.27 14.98 -13.85
C GLY A 52 -5.39 13.93 -13.77
N GLU A 53 -5.98 13.62 -14.93
CA GLU A 53 -6.97 12.55 -15.08
C GLU A 53 -6.44 11.21 -14.55
N SER A 54 -5.14 10.95 -14.77
CA SER A 54 -4.52 9.71 -14.33
C SER A 54 -4.32 9.66 -12.82
N GLU A 55 -3.72 10.69 -12.19
CA GLU A 55 -3.54 10.73 -10.73
C GLU A 55 -4.89 10.69 -10.00
N SER A 56 -5.90 11.39 -10.52
CA SER A 56 -7.27 11.33 -10.01
C SER A 56 -7.80 9.89 -9.96
N ALA A 57 -7.55 9.09 -10.99
CA ALA A 57 -7.95 7.68 -11.02
C ALA A 57 -7.22 6.81 -9.97
N TYR A 58 -5.90 7.00 -9.76
CA TYR A 58 -5.16 6.31 -8.68
C TYR A 58 -5.73 6.67 -7.29
N VAL A 59 -5.99 7.95 -7.07
CA VAL A 59 -6.52 8.45 -5.79
C VAL A 59 -7.92 7.87 -5.54
N VAL A 60 -8.82 7.90 -6.53
CA VAL A 60 -10.16 7.26 -6.44
C VAL A 60 -10.08 5.75 -6.19
N ASP A 61 -9.19 5.03 -6.87
CA ASP A 61 -8.95 3.59 -6.63
C ASP A 61 -8.60 3.32 -5.14
N TYR A 62 -7.74 4.15 -4.55
CA TYR A 62 -7.37 4.07 -3.12
C TYR A 62 -8.50 4.48 -2.16
N HIS A 63 -9.34 5.44 -2.53
CA HIS A 63 -10.51 5.83 -1.72
C HIS A 63 -11.53 4.69 -1.65
N HIS A 64 -11.79 4.01 -2.77
CA HIS A 64 -12.66 2.85 -2.80
C HIS A 64 -12.11 1.69 -1.97
N ALA A 65 -10.82 1.35 -2.09
CA ALA A 65 -10.22 0.29 -1.27
C ALA A 65 -10.33 0.56 0.24
N LEU A 66 -10.05 1.79 0.68
CA LEU A 66 -10.21 2.19 2.08
C LEU A 66 -11.66 2.08 2.58
N LEU A 67 -12.63 2.45 1.73
CA LEU A 67 -14.04 2.39 2.07
C LEU A 67 -14.59 0.95 2.08
N GLU A 68 -14.22 0.14 1.08
CA GLU A 68 -14.69 -1.25 0.89
C GLU A 68 -14.06 -2.21 1.91
N ASP A 69 -12.73 -2.17 2.08
CA ASP A 69 -12.00 -3.13 2.91
C ASP A 69 -12.02 -2.75 4.41
N TYR A 70 -12.10 -1.45 4.73
CA TYR A 70 -11.91 -0.94 6.12
C TYR A 70 -13.02 0.00 6.63
N GLY A 71 -13.95 0.44 5.76
CA GLY A 71 -15.00 1.39 6.11
C GLY A 71 -14.48 2.83 6.34
N ILE A 72 -13.37 3.20 5.70
CA ILE A 72 -12.70 4.49 5.85
C ILE A 72 -13.11 5.45 4.72
N ASP A 73 -13.77 6.56 5.07
CA ASP A 73 -14.08 7.67 4.15
C ASP A 73 -12.83 8.55 3.98
N TYR A 74 -11.98 8.22 3.00
CA TYR A 74 -10.84 9.06 2.62
C TYR A 74 -11.24 10.05 1.53
N ARG A 75 -10.78 11.31 1.62
CA ARG A 75 -10.97 12.36 0.62
C ARG A 75 -9.71 13.21 0.43
N VAL A 76 -9.56 13.78 -0.75
CA VAL A 76 -8.49 14.73 -1.09
C VAL A 76 -9.08 16.08 -1.50
N LEU A 77 -8.55 17.16 -0.93
CA LEU A 77 -8.79 18.55 -1.34
C LEU A 77 -7.46 19.17 -1.76
N THR A 78 -7.36 19.68 -2.99
CA THR A 78 -6.27 20.56 -3.40
C THR A 78 -6.81 21.99 -3.43
N THR A 79 -6.01 22.98 -3.01
CA THR A 79 -6.51 24.36 -2.95
C THR A 79 -5.48 25.41 -3.35
N SER A 80 -5.95 26.43 -4.07
CA SER A 80 -5.21 27.66 -4.39
C SER A 80 -5.41 28.77 -3.35
N SER A 81 -6.11 28.50 -2.25
CA SER A 81 -6.40 29.48 -1.20
C SER A 81 -5.11 30.01 -0.54
N PRO A 82 -4.99 31.34 -0.26
CA PRO A 82 -3.84 31.87 0.47
C PRO A 82 -3.85 31.51 1.97
N VAL A 83 -4.95 30.94 2.48
CA VAL A 83 -5.08 30.45 3.85
C VAL A 83 -4.27 29.16 4.02
N SER A 84 -3.72 28.93 5.21
CA SER A 84 -2.94 27.71 5.51
C SER A 84 -3.80 26.44 5.46
N THR A 85 -3.20 25.33 5.01
CA THR A 85 -3.89 24.04 4.89
C THR A 85 -4.53 23.58 6.19
N SER A 86 -3.90 23.79 7.36
CA SER A 86 -4.48 23.41 8.66
C SER A 86 -5.84 24.05 8.93
N VAL A 87 -6.00 25.34 8.65
CA VAL A 87 -7.26 26.08 8.87
C VAL A 87 -8.35 25.65 7.89
N ILE A 88 -7.95 25.29 6.65
CA ILE A 88 -8.87 24.77 5.63
C ILE A 88 -9.31 23.36 6.00
N ALA A 89 -8.38 22.53 6.47
CA ALA A 89 -8.62 21.14 6.83
C ALA A 89 -9.51 21.03 8.07
N GLU A 90 -9.21 21.73 9.17
CA GLU A 90 -10.06 21.79 10.37
C GLU A 90 -11.51 22.16 10.01
N LYS A 91 -11.69 23.24 9.23
CA LYS A 91 -13.02 23.69 8.78
C LYS A 91 -13.72 22.62 7.94
N ARG A 92 -13.06 22.10 6.89
CA ARG A 92 -13.70 21.19 5.93
C ARG A 92 -13.95 19.81 6.54
N PHE A 93 -13.08 19.35 7.44
CA PHE A 93 -13.27 18.10 8.17
C PHE A 93 -14.52 18.16 9.06
N SER A 94 -14.73 19.27 9.78
CA SER A 94 -15.95 19.50 10.57
C SER A 94 -17.22 19.55 9.72
N GLU A 95 -17.17 20.17 8.54
CA GLU A 95 -18.30 20.14 7.58
C GLU A 95 -18.60 18.70 7.14
N LEU A 96 -17.57 17.92 6.78
CA LEU A 96 -17.70 16.53 6.33
C LEU A 96 -18.27 15.58 7.41
N GLU A 97 -18.03 15.84 8.70
CA GLU A 97 -18.70 15.11 9.80
C GLU A 97 -20.23 15.26 9.78
N THR A 98 -20.75 16.36 9.23
CA THR A 98 -22.20 16.61 9.12
C THR A 98 -22.83 16.12 7.82
N GLU A 99 -22.02 15.75 6.80
CA GLU A 99 -22.45 15.47 5.43
C GLU A 99 -22.56 13.95 5.10
N GLY A 100 -22.37 13.02 6.06
CA GLY A 100 -22.08 11.60 5.76
C GLY A 100 -22.98 10.50 6.36
N VAL A 101 -22.96 9.32 5.72
CA VAL A 101 -23.62 8.06 6.15
C VAL A 101 -22.61 7.03 6.72
N CYS A 102 -21.31 7.35 6.71
CA CYS A 102 -20.22 6.50 7.18
C CYS A 102 -20.16 6.40 8.72
N GLU A 103 -19.42 5.41 9.25
CA GLU A 103 -19.21 5.27 10.69
C GLU A 103 -18.56 6.53 11.30
N PRO A 104 -19.09 7.08 12.41
CA PRO A 104 -18.53 8.27 13.06
C PRO A 104 -17.04 8.09 13.40
N GLY A 105 -16.23 9.09 13.06
CA GLY A 105 -14.79 9.08 13.29
C GLY A 105 -13.95 8.28 12.29
N LYS A 106 -14.56 7.54 11.34
CA LYS A 106 -13.82 6.84 10.27
C LYS A 106 -13.65 7.68 8.99
N ARG A 107 -13.00 8.83 9.12
CA ARG A 107 -12.74 9.75 8.01
C ARG A 107 -11.28 10.21 7.97
N LEU A 108 -10.76 10.42 6.76
CA LEU A 108 -9.48 11.06 6.48
C LEU A 108 -9.69 12.20 5.47
N LEU A 109 -9.03 13.34 5.66
CA LEU A 109 -9.00 14.43 4.67
C LEU A 109 -7.56 14.89 4.46
N LEU A 110 -7.03 14.67 3.27
CA LEU A 110 -5.74 15.24 2.85
C LEU A 110 -5.99 16.58 2.13
N VAL A 111 -5.53 17.68 2.72
CA VAL A 111 -5.58 19.03 2.14
C VAL A 111 -4.19 19.42 1.64
N VAL A 112 -4.08 19.73 0.35
CA VAL A 112 -2.80 20.04 -0.32
C VAL A 112 -2.83 21.42 -0.95
N SER A 113 -1.79 22.21 -0.70
CA SER A 113 -1.60 23.54 -1.28
C SER A 113 -0.30 23.58 -2.10
N PRO A 114 -0.38 23.40 -3.43
CA PRO A 114 0.80 23.42 -4.31
C PRO A 114 1.58 24.74 -4.23
N HIS A 115 0.87 25.87 -4.12
CA HIS A 115 1.45 27.22 -4.12
C HIS A 115 2.06 27.63 -2.78
N ARG A 116 1.54 27.12 -1.65
CA ARG A 116 2.15 27.31 -0.32
C ARG A 116 3.22 26.25 -0.01
N ARG A 117 3.21 25.12 -0.73
CA ARG A 117 3.97 23.90 -0.42
C ARG A 117 3.64 23.36 0.97
N GLU A 118 2.36 23.41 1.29
CA GLU A 118 1.78 22.92 2.54
C GLU A 118 0.88 21.72 2.24
N VAL A 119 0.91 20.74 3.13
CA VAL A 119 -0.02 19.60 3.16
C VAL A 119 -0.57 19.49 4.58
N ARG A 120 -1.74 18.88 4.72
CA ARG A 120 -2.33 18.54 6.01
C ARG A 120 -3.17 17.26 5.88
N LEU A 121 -2.98 16.28 6.74
CA LEU A 121 -3.85 15.12 6.87
C LEU A 121 -4.65 15.24 8.18
N GLU A 122 -5.95 15.50 8.07
CA GLU A 122 -6.86 15.40 9.21
C GLU A 122 -7.37 13.96 9.35
N VAL A 123 -7.29 13.46 10.58
CA VAL A 123 -7.56 12.07 10.93
C VAL A 123 -8.73 12.03 11.92
N GLY A 124 -9.78 11.28 11.59
CA GLY A 124 -10.93 11.12 12.47
C GLY A 124 -10.60 10.29 13.71
N SER A 125 -11.28 10.55 14.82
CA SER A 125 -10.97 9.96 16.14
C SER A 125 -11.00 8.42 16.21
N ALA A 126 -11.72 7.74 15.30
CA ALA A 126 -11.71 6.27 15.20
C ALA A 126 -10.56 5.73 14.33
N LEU A 127 -9.80 6.62 13.66
CA LEU A 127 -8.64 6.34 12.82
C LEU A 127 -7.35 7.02 13.28
N GLU A 128 -7.39 7.89 14.30
CA GLU A 128 -6.20 8.12 15.13
C GLU A 128 -5.55 6.76 15.39
N PRO A 129 -6.32 5.69 15.75
CA PRO A 129 -5.79 4.35 15.97
C PRO A 129 -5.23 3.56 14.77
N ILE A 130 -5.02 4.21 13.63
CA ILE A 130 -4.33 3.62 12.47
C ILE A 130 -3.26 4.60 11.97
N TYR A 131 -3.51 5.90 12.07
CA TYR A 131 -2.65 6.98 11.59
C TYR A 131 -2.19 7.87 12.76
N PRO A 132 -1.14 7.45 13.51
CA PRO A 132 -0.62 8.19 14.66
C PRO A 132 0.05 9.50 14.22
N ALA A 133 0.22 10.46 15.14
CA ALA A 133 0.90 11.73 14.83
C ALA A 133 2.27 11.55 14.13
N PRO A 134 3.19 10.65 14.56
CA PRO A 134 4.45 10.43 13.83
C PRO A 134 4.30 9.88 12.39
N PHE A 135 3.19 9.19 12.07
CA PHE A 135 2.89 8.80 10.68
C PHE A 135 2.44 10.01 9.87
N VAL A 136 1.58 10.86 10.45
CA VAL A 136 1.11 12.11 9.83
C VAL A 136 2.31 13.03 9.59
N ASP A 137 3.15 13.25 10.60
CA ASP A 137 4.36 14.08 10.51
C ASP A 137 5.32 13.57 9.42
N LEU A 138 5.53 12.24 9.31
CA LEU A 138 6.37 11.65 8.25
C LEU A 138 5.80 11.91 6.85
N LEU A 139 4.49 11.75 6.68
CA LEU A 139 3.78 11.99 5.42
C LEU A 139 3.82 13.47 5.03
N GLU A 140 3.58 14.36 6.00
CA GLU A 140 3.55 15.81 5.80
C GLU A 140 4.95 16.42 5.58
N GLU A 141 5.90 16.18 6.48
CA GLU A 141 7.21 16.85 6.49
C GLU A 141 8.27 16.19 5.60
N THR A 142 8.21 14.87 5.42
CA THR A 142 9.25 14.12 4.68
C THR A 142 8.75 13.72 3.29
N GLN A 143 7.64 12.97 3.20
CA GLN A 143 7.20 12.40 1.94
C GLN A 143 6.73 13.47 0.95
N MET A 144 5.77 14.33 1.33
CA MET A 144 5.26 15.36 0.42
C MET A 144 6.27 16.48 0.09
N ALA A 145 7.25 16.69 0.97
CA ALA A 145 8.27 17.73 0.79
C ALA A 145 9.16 17.49 -0.44
N SER A 146 9.45 16.24 -0.83
CA SER A 146 10.22 15.96 -2.05
C SER A 146 9.45 16.44 -3.29
N PHE A 147 8.20 15.97 -3.45
CA PHE A 147 7.32 16.31 -4.56
C PHE A 147 7.04 17.82 -4.70
N PHE A 148 6.93 18.57 -3.59
CA PHE A 148 6.79 20.03 -3.63
C PHE A 148 8.02 20.77 -4.17
N ARG A 149 9.25 20.24 -3.97
CA ARG A 149 10.47 20.82 -4.57
C ARG A 149 10.48 20.62 -6.08
N GLU A 150 10.08 19.42 -6.54
CA GLU A 150 10.12 19.02 -7.95
C GLU A 150 8.91 19.51 -8.76
N GLY A 151 7.84 19.96 -8.09
CA GLY A 151 6.60 20.39 -8.75
C GLY A 151 5.66 19.23 -9.11
N ARG A 152 6.01 18.00 -8.71
CA ARG A 152 5.30 16.74 -8.99
C ARG A 152 4.17 16.47 -7.98
N VAL A 153 3.34 17.48 -7.72
CA VAL A 153 2.40 17.46 -6.57
C VAL A 153 1.31 16.37 -6.72
N GLY A 154 0.82 16.12 -7.93
CA GLY A 154 -0.13 15.04 -8.20
C GLY A 154 0.43 13.66 -7.88
N GLU A 155 1.68 13.38 -8.29
CA GLU A 155 2.39 12.15 -7.96
C GLU A 155 2.59 11.99 -6.45
N GLY A 156 2.91 13.08 -5.73
CA GLY A 156 2.99 13.07 -4.27
C GLY A 156 1.68 12.70 -3.59
N ILE A 157 0.54 13.21 -4.09
CA ILE A 157 -0.80 12.85 -3.59
C ILE A 157 -1.09 11.35 -3.81
N VAL A 158 -0.68 10.79 -4.95
CA VAL A 158 -0.81 9.34 -5.22
C VAL A 158 0.03 8.54 -4.22
N ALA A 159 1.30 8.88 -4.04
CA ALA A 159 2.21 8.19 -3.12
C ALA A 159 1.77 8.30 -1.65
N ALA A 160 1.23 9.46 -1.23
CA ALA A 160 0.67 9.65 0.11
C ALA A 160 -0.59 8.77 0.31
N SER A 161 -1.46 8.72 -0.70
CA SER A 161 -2.67 7.89 -0.69
C SER A 161 -2.33 6.39 -0.61
N GLU A 162 -1.30 5.95 -1.31
CA GLU A 162 -0.78 4.58 -1.23
C GLU A 162 -0.25 4.24 0.16
N ARG A 163 0.51 5.16 0.78
CA ARG A 163 1.03 4.95 2.14
C ARG A 163 -0.09 4.87 3.18
N ILE A 164 -1.17 5.63 3.00
CA ILE A 164 -2.39 5.56 3.84
C ILE A 164 -3.10 4.19 3.68
N VAL A 165 -3.27 3.68 2.46
CA VAL A 165 -3.83 2.35 2.19
C VAL A 165 -2.95 1.26 2.81
N THR A 166 -1.64 1.32 2.58
CA THR A 166 -0.66 0.38 3.12
C THR A 166 -0.73 0.34 4.65
N ARG A 167 -0.87 1.49 5.30
CA ARG A 167 -1.01 1.57 6.75
C ARG A 167 -2.32 0.95 7.29
N ALA A 168 -3.42 1.06 6.55
CA ALA A 168 -4.66 0.34 6.89
C ALA A 168 -4.49 -1.18 6.80
N GLN A 169 -3.79 -1.67 5.75
CA GLN A 169 -3.49 -3.09 5.58
C GLN A 169 -2.58 -3.62 6.70
N GLU A 170 -1.54 -2.86 7.08
CA GLU A 170 -0.66 -3.18 8.21
C GLU A 170 -1.48 -3.34 9.51
N ALA A 171 -2.34 -2.37 9.84
CA ALA A 171 -3.15 -2.40 11.06
C ALA A 171 -4.20 -3.53 11.07
N ALA A 172 -4.81 -3.83 9.92
CA ALA A 172 -5.80 -4.90 9.78
C ALA A 172 -5.23 -6.32 9.95
N LYS A 173 -3.90 -6.47 9.93
CA LYS A 173 -3.19 -7.74 10.19
C LYS A 173 -2.87 -8.00 11.68
N ASP A 174 -3.51 -7.25 12.60
CA ASP A 174 -3.61 -7.46 14.06
C ASP A 174 -2.71 -6.56 14.96
N ILE A 175 -3.02 -5.25 15.10
CA ILE A 175 -2.60 -4.43 16.27
C ILE A 175 -3.70 -3.47 16.77
N ASP A 176 -4.07 -3.59 18.06
CA ASP A 176 -4.80 -2.57 18.84
C ASP A 176 -3.89 -1.37 19.14
N PHE A 177 -4.23 -0.20 18.60
CA PHE A 177 -3.31 0.93 18.61
C PHE A 177 -3.17 1.70 19.93
N LYS A 178 -4.01 1.45 20.96
CA LYS A 178 -3.59 1.93 22.29
C LYS A 178 -2.25 1.32 22.71
N ALA A 179 -1.79 0.25 22.06
CA ALA A 179 -0.39 -0.14 21.98
C ALA A 179 0.41 0.61 20.89
N ALA A 180 -0.03 0.69 19.62
CA ALA A 180 0.76 1.28 18.51
C ALA A 180 1.18 2.77 18.66
N LEU A 181 0.47 3.62 19.43
CA LEU A 181 0.99 4.96 19.80
C LEU A 181 1.96 4.93 21.00
N ALA A 182 1.99 3.84 21.75
CA ALA A 182 2.86 3.62 22.91
C ALA A 182 4.05 2.66 22.62
N GLN A 183 4.00 1.96 21.48
CA GLN A 183 4.97 1.05 20.86
C GLN A 183 4.33 0.46 19.58
N GLU A 184 4.67 0.97 18.39
CA GLU A 184 4.85 0.08 17.24
C GLU A 184 6.22 -0.57 17.37
N PRO A 185 6.38 -1.89 17.10
CA PRO A 185 5.49 -2.95 17.59
C PRO A 185 6.13 -4.25 18.16
N ALA A 186 5.62 -4.67 19.34
CA ALA A 186 4.96 -5.96 19.63
C ALA A 186 5.75 -7.31 19.62
N ALA A 187 5.36 -8.38 20.33
CA ALA A 187 4.10 -8.73 21.05
C ALA A 187 4.41 -9.62 22.30
N ALA A 188 3.52 -10.32 23.04
CA ALA A 188 2.08 -10.64 22.95
C ALA A 188 1.48 -11.10 24.32
N SER A 189 0.23 -11.61 24.30
CA SER A 189 -0.54 -12.37 25.33
C SER A 189 -1.22 -11.56 26.48
N ALA A 190 -2.54 -11.68 26.74
CA ALA A 190 -3.61 -12.52 26.16
C ALA A 190 -5.07 -12.03 26.38
N GLN A 191 -5.97 -12.41 25.45
CA GLN A 191 -7.43 -12.70 25.55
C GLN A 191 -8.46 -11.67 26.06
N ILE A 192 -9.50 -11.38 25.24
CA ILE A 192 -10.94 -11.81 25.40
C ILE A 192 -11.78 -11.41 24.14
N THR A 193 -12.89 -12.13 23.91
CA THR A 193 -13.74 -12.19 22.69
C THR A 193 -14.73 -11.04 22.41
N ALA A 194 -14.92 -10.68 21.13
CA ALA A 194 -16.16 -10.19 20.47
C ALA A 194 -16.07 -10.39 18.92
N PRO A 195 -17.13 -10.20 18.11
CA PRO A 195 -17.41 -11.05 16.94
C PRO A 195 -16.72 -10.64 15.62
N ALA A 196 -16.61 -11.61 14.70
CA ALA A 196 -16.08 -11.43 13.35
C ALA A 196 -16.95 -10.49 12.49
N PRO A 197 -16.36 -9.71 11.55
CA PRO A 197 -17.09 -8.83 10.66
C PRO A 197 -17.98 -9.62 9.70
N SER A 198 -19.28 -9.28 9.68
CA SER A 198 -20.25 -9.81 8.73
C SER A 198 -20.18 -9.05 7.39
N GLY A 199 -19.09 -9.26 6.65
CA GLY A 199 -19.05 -8.96 5.21
C GLY A 199 -19.68 -10.11 4.44
N SER A 200 -20.67 -9.84 3.59
CA SER A 200 -21.24 -10.85 2.70
C SER A 200 -20.16 -11.37 1.77
N ALA A 201 -19.99 -12.69 1.68
CA ALA A 201 -19.15 -13.29 0.65
C ALA A 201 -19.63 -12.82 -0.73
N GLU A 202 -18.81 -12.03 -1.42
CA GLU A 202 -18.87 -11.95 -2.88
C GLU A 202 -18.80 -13.38 -3.42
N ASP A 203 -19.51 -13.66 -4.52
CA ASP A 203 -19.56 -14.98 -5.12
C ASP A 203 -18.17 -15.35 -5.66
N ILE A 204 -17.38 -16.06 -4.83
CA ILE A 204 -15.96 -16.38 -5.10
C ILE A 204 -15.89 -17.40 -6.24
N THR A 205 -16.06 -16.91 -7.47
CA THR A 205 -15.65 -17.63 -8.66
C THR A 205 -14.14 -17.92 -8.51
N PRO A 206 -13.71 -19.19 -8.51
CA PRO A 206 -12.29 -19.51 -8.35
C PRO A 206 -11.48 -18.81 -9.43
N MET A 207 -10.54 -17.96 -9.00
CA MET A 207 -9.74 -17.16 -9.93
C MET A 207 -8.84 -18.09 -10.75
N PRO A 208 -8.72 -17.86 -12.08
CA PRO A 208 -8.06 -18.79 -12.97
C PRO A 208 -6.58 -19.01 -12.58
N ASP A 209 -6.08 -20.21 -12.87
CA ASP A 209 -4.64 -20.47 -12.81
C ASP A 209 -3.93 -19.67 -13.91
N VAL A 210 -2.93 -18.89 -13.51
CA VAL A 210 -2.06 -18.14 -14.41
C VAL A 210 -0.79 -18.94 -14.65
N ARG A 211 -0.48 -19.23 -15.92
CA ARG A 211 0.66 -20.07 -16.33
C ARG A 211 1.70 -19.29 -17.11
N ALA A 212 2.96 -19.55 -16.82
CA ALA A 212 4.09 -19.11 -17.62
C ALA A 212 4.24 -20.03 -18.86
N GLU A 213 3.54 -19.76 -19.95
CA GLU A 213 3.72 -20.51 -21.20
C GLU A 213 4.60 -19.74 -22.19
N GLY A 214 5.92 -19.79 -22.00
CA GLY A 214 6.89 -19.32 -22.99
C GLY A 214 8.14 -18.64 -22.43
N ASP A 215 8.43 -17.43 -22.91
CA ASP A 215 9.63 -16.65 -22.58
C ASP A 215 9.46 -15.75 -21.32
N PRO A 216 10.54 -15.10 -20.83
CA PRO A 216 10.47 -14.26 -19.63
C PRO A 216 9.42 -13.14 -19.70
N VAL A 217 9.22 -12.53 -20.88
CA VAL A 217 8.26 -11.42 -21.06
C VAL A 217 6.83 -11.92 -21.01
N GLU A 218 6.54 -13.08 -21.60
CA GLU A 218 5.20 -13.69 -21.54
C GLU A 218 4.78 -14.01 -20.10
N THR A 219 5.74 -14.35 -19.23
CA THR A 219 5.49 -14.55 -17.79
C THR A 219 5.18 -13.24 -17.06
N VAL A 220 5.89 -12.15 -17.38
CA VAL A 220 5.61 -10.82 -16.80
C VAL A 220 4.25 -10.31 -17.28
N ASN A 221 3.93 -10.47 -18.57
CA ASN A 221 2.61 -10.12 -19.10
C ASN A 221 1.48 -10.89 -18.40
N ALA A 222 1.69 -12.18 -18.12
CA ALA A 222 0.75 -13.00 -17.35
C ALA A 222 0.60 -12.52 -15.89
N TYR A 223 1.67 -12.08 -15.24
CA TYR A 223 1.61 -11.42 -13.93
C TYR A 223 0.81 -10.12 -13.98
N ILE A 224 1.06 -9.26 -14.96
CA ILE A 224 0.36 -7.99 -15.11
C ILE A 224 -1.12 -8.21 -15.37
N GLN A 225 -1.50 -9.16 -16.23
CA GLN A 225 -2.89 -9.58 -16.39
C GLN A 225 -3.51 -10.08 -15.08
N ALA A 226 -2.78 -10.89 -14.30
CA ALA A 226 -3.23 -11.34 -12.97
C ALA A 226 -3.52 -10.15 -12.04
N MET A 227 -2.67 -9.11 -12.07
CA MET A 227 -2.88 -7.89 -11.29
C MET A 227 -4.11 -7.08 -11.77
N GLU A 228 -4.35 -6.99 -13.08
CA GLU A 228 -5.54 -6.33 -13.65
C GLU A 228 -6.85 -7.03 -13.26
N GLU A 229 -6.84 -8.36 -13.26
CA GLU A 229 -7.98 -9.20 -12.89
C GLU A 229 -8.22 -9.27 -11.37
N GLY A 230 -7.31 -8.71 -10.56
CA GLY A 230 -7.37 -8.79 -9.09
C GLY A 230 -6.99 -10.15 -8.51
N ASN A 231 -6.25 -10.97 -9.27
CA ASN A 231 -5.84 -12.33 -8.89
C ASN A 231 -4.63 -12.33 -7.94
N ALA A 232 -4.90 -12.11 -6.65
CA ALA A 232 -3.89 -11.97 -5.59
C ALA A 232 -3.37 -13.32 -5.06
N ARG A 233 -3.64 -14.43 -5.76
CA ARG A 233 -3.30 -15.78 -5.32
C ARG A 233 -1.78 -15.94 -5.13
N PRO A 234 -1.28 -16.36 -3.95
CA PRO A 234 0.15 -16.56 -3.73
C PRO A 234 0.69 -17.83 -4.41
N ASP A 235 -0.20 -18.76 -4.81
CA ASP A 235 0.13 -20.07 -5.37
C ASP A 235 0.21 -20.12 -6.90
N LEU A 236 0.18 -18.96 -7.58
CA LEU A 236 0.23 -18.91 -9.05
C LEU A 236 1.56 -19.46 -9.62
N ASP A 237 1.47 -20.10 -10.79
CA ASP A 237 2.59 -20.81 -11.43
C ASP A 237 3.63 -19.88 -12.08
N ILE A 238 3.33 -18.58 -12.09
CA ILE A 238 4.23 -17.48 -12.52
C ILE A 238 5.25 -17.07 -11.44
N TYR A 239 5.15 -17.56 -10.21
CA TYR A 239 6.02 -17.21 -9.08
C TYR A 239 6.97 -18.35 -8.70
N THR A 240 8.22 -18.04 -8.32
CA THR A 240 9.15 -19.04 -7.77
C THR A 240 8.61 -19.62 -6.46
N HIS A 241 8.99 -20.85 -6.08
CA HIS A 241 8.53 -21.43 -4.82
C HIS A 241 8.83 -20.57 -3.58
N ASP A 242 9.99 -19.90 -3.54
CA ASP A 242 10.33 -18.98 -2.45
C ASP A 242 9.42 -17.71 -2.47
N SER A 243 9.06 -17.22 -3.66
CA SER A 243 8.07 -16.14 -3.81
C SER A 243 6.67 -16.61 -3.38
N GLN A 244 6.28 -17.86 -3.67
CA GLN A 244 4.99 -18.41 -3.27
C GLN A 244 4.86 -18.54 -1.75
N GLU A 245 5.94 -18.88 -1.02
CA GLU A 245 5.95 -18.80 0.45
C GLU A 245 5.78 -17.34 0.92
N MET A 246 6.65 -16.43 0.45
CA MET A 246 6.64 -15.02 0.86
C MET A 246 5.28 -14.32 0.62
N LEU A 247 4.61 -14.64 -0.48
CA LEU A 247 3.33 -14.02 -0.84
C LEU A 247 2.14 -14.49 -0.01
N LYS A 248 2.23 -15.59 0.76
CA LYS A 248 1.10 -16.04 1.62
C LYS A 248 0.74 -15.02 2.68
N ASP A 249 1.74 -14.33 3.22
CA ASP A 249 1.59 -13.32 4.26
C ASP A 249 1.54 -11.89 3.68
N TRP A 250 1.86 -11.72 2.40
CA TRP A 250 1.74 -10.45 1.68
C TRP A 250 0.31 -10.27 1.17
N VAL A 251 -0.35 -9.17 1.55
CA VAL A 251 -1.72 -8.85 1.09
C VAL A 251 -1.62 -7.57 0.28
N VAL A 252 -2.20 -7.59 -0.91
CA VAL A 252 -2.26 -6.46 -1.85
C VAL A 252 -3.74 -6.18 -2.13
N THR A 253 -4.17 -4.92 -2.04
CA THR A 253 -5.55 -4.55 -2.37
C THR A 253 -5.80 -4.64 -3.87
N LYS A 254 -7.05 -4.90 -4.29
CA LYS A 254 -7.46 -4.82 -5.71
C LYS A 254 -7.04 -3.49 -6.36
N ALA A 255 -7.00 -2.38 -5.60
CA ALA A 255 -6.52 -1.07 -6.05
C ALA A 255 -5.00 -1.04 -6.32
N GLN A 256 -4.17 -1.47 -5.37
CA GLN A 256 -2.70 -1.57 -5.58
C GLN A 256 -2.36 -2.47 -6.78
N MET A 257 -3.10 -3.57 -6.98
CA MET A 257 -2.90 -4.45 -8.14
C MET A 257 -3.24 -3.76 -9.46
N ARG A 258 -4.38 -3.08 -9.55
CA ARG A 258 -4.73 -2.24 -10.71
C ARG A 258 -3.68 -1.17 -10.97
N ASN A 259 -3.06 -0.61 -9.93
CA ASN A 259 -2.01 0.39 -10.04
C ASN A 259 -0.73 -0.20 -10.63
N VAL A 260 -0.23 -1.32 -10.09
CA VAL A 260 0.92 -2.06 -10.63
C VAL A 260 0.76 -2.33 -12.12
N ALA A 261 -0.42 -2.82 -12.53
CA ALA A 261 -0.69 -3.08 -13.94
C ALA A 261 -0.79 -1.81 -14.79
N ARG A 262 -1.46 -0.77 -14.30
CA ARG A 262 -1.65 0.50 -15.02
C ARG A 262 -0.33 1.26 -15.21
N GLU A 263 0.56 1.20 -14.23
CA GLU A 263 1.93 1.71 -14.35
C GLU A 263 2.73 0.91 -15.36
N HIS A 264 2.68 -0.43 -15.26
CA HIS A 264 3.40 -1.31 -16.19
C HIS A 264 2.98 -1.10 -17.65
N ARG A 265 1.70 -0.85 -17.92
CA ARG A 265 1.20 -0.54 -19.27
C ARG A 265 1.78 0.75 -19.89
N ARG A 266 2.47 1.59 -19.10
CA ARG A 266 3.20 2.78 -19.59
C ARG A 266 4.64 2.45 -19.97
N CYS A 267 5.17 1.32 -19.53
CA CYS A 267 6.49 0.84 -19.90
C CYS A 267 6.52 0.43 -21.37
N THR A 268 7.62 0.73 -22.06
CA THR A 268 7.82 0.35 -23.46
C THR A 268 9.18 -0.32 -23.64
N GLY A 269 9.54 -0.70 -24.86
CA GLY A 269 10.89 -1.22 -25.16
C GLY A 269 11.25 -2.46 -24.32
N GLU A 270 10.30 -3.36 -24.11
CA GLU A 270 10.57 -4.57 -23.33
C GLU A 270 11.70 -5.39 -23.94
N ARG A 271 12.69 -5.72 -23.10
CA ARG A 271 13.88 -6.46 -23.49
C ARG A 271 14.30 -7.36 -22.35
N TYR A 272 14.78 -8.56 -22.68
CA TYR A 272 15.23 -9.51 -21.67
C TYR A 272 16.64 -10.02 -21.94
N GLN A 273 17.31 -10.39 -20.86
CA GLN A 273 18.64 -10.99 -20.86
C GLN A 273 18.59 -12.31 -20.09
N ILE A 274 19.25 -13.35 -20.58
CA ILE A 274 19.27 -14.69 -19.97
C ILE A 274 20.71 -15.13 -19.69
N ARG A 275 20.96 -15.63 -18.47
CA ARG A 275 22.21 -16.30 -18.09
C ARG A 275 21.90 -17.60 -17.34
N GLY A 276 21.94 -18.72 -18.07
CA GLY A 276 21.79 -20.08 -17.52
C GLY A 276 20.37 -20.39 -17.02
N ARG A 277 20.12 -20.16 -15.72
CA ARG A 277 18.80 -20.28 -15.07
C ARG A 277 18.23 -18.95 -14.58
N LEU A 278 18.92 -17.84 -14.84
CA LEU A 278 18.49 -16.50 -14.47
C LEU A 278 18.05 -15.74 -15.71
N ALA A 279 17.00 -14.93 -15.58
CA ALA A 279 16.57 -13.96 -16.57
C ALA A 279 16.26 -12.62 -15.89
N VAL A 280 16.38 -11.53 -16.64
CA VAL A 280 15.94 -10.20 -16.24
C VAL A 280 15.15 -9.60 -17.39
N VAL A 281 13.95 -9.11 -17.11
CA VAL A 281 13.16 -8.28 -18.04
C VAL A 281 13.34 -6.81 -17.66
N GLN A 282 13.59 -5.95 -18.65
CA GLN A 282 13.88 -4.53 -18.55
C GLN A 282 13.05 -3.77 -19.58
N TYR A 283 12.91 -2.45 -19.40
CA TYR A 283 12.08 -1.57 -20.22
C TYR A 283 12.84 -0.29 -20.59
N ASP A 284 12.36 0.40 -21.61
CA ASP A 284 12.72 1.77 -21.99
C ASP A 284 11.45 2.67 -21.79
N PRO A 285 11.50 3.92 -21.27
CA PRO A 285 12.66 4.77 -20.98
C PRO A 285 12.77 5.21 -19.50
N GLU A 286 13.71 6.13 -19.23
CA GLU A 286 14.21 6.60 -17.92
C GLU A 286 14.60 5.48 -16.93
N PRO A 287 15.92 5.25 -16.71
CA PRO A 287 16.40 4.31 -15.70
C PRO A 287 15.82 4.65 -14.33
N GLY A 288 15.02 3.74 -13.78
CA GLY A 288 14.33 3.92 -12.51
C GLY A 288 12.81 3.96 -12.59
N VAL A 289 12.18 4.31 -13.73
CA VAL A 289 10.71 4.41 -13.77
C VAL A 289 10.04 3.02 -13.80
N CYS A 290 10.45 2.17 -14.73
CA CYS A 290 9.84 0.84 -14.91
C CYS A 290 10.66 -0.25 -14.22
N ASN A 291 10.12 -0.83 -13.14
CA ASN A 291 10.75 -1.89 -12.35
C ASN A 291 11.22 -3.07 -13.23
N PRO A 292 12.49 -3.52 -13.10
CA PRO A 292 12.95 -4.73 -13.77
C PRO A 292 12.43 -5.97 -13.04
N TYR A 293 12.02 -6.98 -13.79
CA TYR A 293 11.60 -8.26 -13.21
C TYR A 293 12.80 -9.21 -13.17
N LEU A 294 13.17 -9.62 -11.95
CA LEU A 294 14.19 -10.64 -11.72
C LEU A 294 13.51 -12.00 -11.74
N MET A 295 14.08 -12.96 -12.47
CA MET A 295 13.39 -14.22 -12.76
C MET A 295 14.32 -15.42 -12.69
N ARG A 296 13.81 -16.53 -12.15
CA ARG A 296 14.47 -17.83 -12.19
C ARG A 296 13.72 -18.77 -13.12
N ARG A 297 14.46 -19.66 -13.77
CA ARG A 297 13.87 -20.84 -14.41
C ARG A 297 13.75 -21.94 -13.36
N GLU A 298 12.53 -22.38 -13.10
CA GLU A 298 12.22 -23.56 -12.28
C GLU A 298 11.50 -24.59 -13.14
N GLU A 299 11.90 -25.85 -13.03
CA GLU A 299 11.58 -26.90 -13.99
C GLU A 299 11.87 -26.47 -15.45
N ARG A 300 10.82 -26.20 -16.22
CA ARG A 300 10.85 -25.72 -17.62
C ARG A 300 10.37 -24.29 -17.81
N TYR A 301 9.96 -23.62 -16.72
CA TYR A 301 9.22 -22.37 -16.73
C TYR A 301 10.04 -21.21 -16.17
N TRP A 302 9.94 -20.03 -16.79
CA TRP A 302 10.39 -18.80 -16.17
C TRP A 302 9.38 -18.37 -15.11
N ARG A 303 9.87 -17.92 -13.95
CA ARG A 303 9.07 -17.51 -12.80
C ARG A 303 9.66 -16.24 -12.19
N ILE A 304 8.80 -15.35 -11.73
CA ILE A 304 9.18 -14.11 -11.07
C ILE A 304 9.72 -14.42 -9.69
N ASP A 305 10.91 -13.90 -9.41
CA ASP A 305 11.61 -14.03 -8.14
C ASP A 305 11.44 -12.73 -7.34
N PHE A 306 10.29 -12.60 -6.68
CA PHE A 306 10.01 -11.45 -5.83
C PHE A 306 10.92 -11.38 -4.60
N VAL A 307 11.46 -12.52 -4.15
CA VAL A 307 12.45 -12.56 -3.05
C VAL A 307 13.74 -11.85 -3.51
N ALA A 308 14.24 -12.12 -4.71
CA ALA A 308 15.36 -11.37 -5.27
C ALA A 308 15.00 -9.90 -5.57
N MET A 309 13.80 -9.60 -6.06
CA MET A 309 13.37 -8.21 -6.28
C MET A 309 13.36 -7.43 -4.96
N GLN A 310 12.76 -7.98 -3.89
CA GLN A 310 12.78 -7.41 -2.55
C GLN A 310 14.20 -7.33 -1.96
N LYS A 311 15.11 -8.25 -2.32
CA LYS A 311 16.52 -8.22 -1.88
C LYS A 311 17.31 -7.08 -2.53
N TYR A 312 17.19 -6.88 -3.84
CA TYR A 312 18.07 -5.99 -4.60
C TYR A 312 17.48 -4.63 -5.00
N ILE A 313 16.15 -4.53 -5.19
CA ILE A 313 15.49 -3.32 -5.70
C ILE A 313 15.04 -2.42 -4.54
N ARG A 314 15.35 -1.13 -4.61
CA ARG A 314 14.89 -0.10 -3.67
C ARG A 314 14.28 1.07 -4.44
N LEU A 315 13.19 1.64 -3.94
CA LEU A 315 12.62 2.88 -4.50
C LEU A 315 13.27 4.08 -3.79
N ASP A 316 13.61 5.12 -4.54
CA ASP A 316 14.19 6.37 -4.01
C ASP A 316 13.10 7.40 -3.62
N GLU A 317 13.52 8.61 -3.21
CA GLU A 317 12.61 9.70 -2.80
C GLU A 317 11.66 10.22 -3.90
N ASN A 318 11.88 9.77 -5.14
CA ASN A 318 11.18 10.16 -6.36
C ASN A 318 10.38 8.99 -6.98
N ASN A 319 10.29 7.87 -6.27
CA ASN A 319 9.70 6.59 -6.66
C ASN A 319 10.45 5.86 -7.81
N HIS A 320 11.73 6.18 -8.02
CA HIS A 320 12.56 5.47 -9.00
C HIS A 320 13.22 4.25 -8.38
N TRP A 321 13.22 3.14 -9.11
CA TRP A 321 13.96 1.95 -8.73
C TRP A 321 15.47 2.16 -8.85
N THR A 322 16.16 1.65 -7.84
CA THR A 322 17.62 1.67 -7.70
C THR A 322 18.07 0.29 -7.20
N MET A 323 19.34 -0.01 -7.42
CA MET A 323 20.00 -1.19 -6.85
C MET A 323 21.28 -0.72 -6.14
N PRO A 324 21.17 -0.05 -4.98
CA PRO A 324 22.28 0.66 -4.34
C PRO A 324 23.45 -0.24 -3.91
N TRP A 325 23.23 -1.55 -3.88
CA TRP A 325 24.22 -2.56 -3.52
C TRP A 325 24.58 -3.51 -4.68
N GLY A 326 24.20 -3.14 -5.91
CA GLY A 326 24.32 -3.99 -7.09
C GLY A 326 23.24 -5.08 -7.17
N ALA A 327 23.15 -5.74 -8.32
CA ALA A 327 22.11 -6.74 -8.62
C ALA A 327 22.48 -8.19 -8.26
N GLY A 328 23.59 -8.40 -7.53
CA GLY A 328 24.09 -9.73 -7.16
C GLY A 328 24.26 -10.66 -8.37
N GLU A 329 23.63 -11.84 -8.30
CA GLU A 329 23.63 -12.84 -9.39
C GLU A 329 23.00 -12.34 -10.70
N PHE A 330 22.15 -11.30 -10.65
CA PHE A 330 21.52 -10.67 -11.81
C PHE A 330 22.35 -9.54 -12.43
N ALA A 331 23.54 -9.22 -11.89
CA ALA A 331 24.42 -8.15 -12.39
C ALA A 331 24.79 -8.25 -13.88
N PHE A 332 24.63 -9.44 -14.49
CA PHE A 332 24.80 -9.61 -15.93
C PHE A 332 23.88 -8.74 -16.80
N ALA A 333 22.71 -8.34 -16.27
CA ALA A 333 21.77 -7.47 -16.98
C ALA A 333 21.99 -5.98 -16.70
N PHE A 334 22.89 -5.64 -15.78
CA PHE A 334 23.10 -4.29 -15.25
C PHE A 334 24.60 -3.93 -15.22
N PRO A 335 25.30 -3.89 -16.38
CA PRO A 335 26.75 -3.68 -16.43
C PRO A 335 27.20 -2.28 -15.97
N GLU A 336 26.28 -1.31 -15.92
CA GLU A 336 26.54 0.07 -15.47
C GLU A 336 26.38 0.25 -13.94
N LEU A 337 25.81 -0.75 -13.23
CA LEU A 337 25.75 -0.69 -11.77
C LEU A 337 27.15 -0.90 -11.17
N PRO A 338 27.45 -0.30 -10.00
CA PRO A 338 28.66 -0.64 -9.26
C PRO A 338 28.73 -2.16 -9.03
N GLU A 339 29.95 -2.72 -9.04
CA GLU A 339 30.14 -4.11 -8.60
C GLU A 339 29.48 -4.28 -7.22
N PRO A 340 28.83 -5.44 -6.96
CA PRO A 340 28.13 -5.65 -5.71
C PRO A 340 29.13 -5.50 -4.58
N MET A 341 28.97 -4.43 -3.81
CA MET A 341 29.78 -4.16 -2.62
C MET A 341 29.78 -5.44 -1.78
N VAL A 342 30.96 -5.86 -1.29
CA VAL A 342 31.02 -7.01 -0.37
C VAL A 342 30.11 -6.71 0.82
N ALA A 343 29.48 -7.73 1.42
CA ALA A 343 28.45 -7.51 2.43
C ALA A 343 28.92 -6.58 3.57
N GLU A 344 30.19 -6.72 3.97
CA GLU A 344 30.89 -5.88 4.97
C GLU A 344 31.00 -4.38 4.59
N GLU A 345 30.92 -4.04 3.30
CA GLU A 345 30.87 -2.67 2.79
C GLU A 345 29.43 -2.17 2.55
N ARG A 346 28.49 -3.06 2.17
CA ARG A 346 27.06 -2.72 1.98
C ARG A 346 26.41 -2.19 3.25
N CYS A 347 26.73 -2.84 4.35
CA CYS A 347 26.19 -2.57 5.67
C CYS A 347 27.15 -3.16 6.69
N ARG A 348 27.34 -2.49 7.83
CA ARG A 348 28.35 -2.96 8.79
C ARG A 348 28.01 -4.35 9.34
N TRP A 349 26.73 -4.61 9.62
CA TRP A 349 26.29 -5.88 10.21
C TRP A 349 25.26 -6.64 9.36
N CYS A 350 24.53 -5.93 8.49
CA CYS A 350 23.55 -6.48 7.54
C CYS A 350 22.52 -7.45 8.12
N PHE A 351 21.97 -7.09 9.27
CA PHE A 351 20.72 -7.64 9.74
C PHE A 351 19.81 -6.49 10.14
N THR A 352 18.50 -6.67 9.99
CA THR A 352 17.49 -5.77 10.55
C THR A 352 16.87 -6.43 11.76
N PHE A 353 16.39 -5.61 12.69
CA PHE A 353 15.71 -6.08 13.88
C PHE A 353 14.56 -5.13 14.21
N ARG A 354 13.47 -5.73 14.71
CA ARG A 354 12.28 -5.06 15.21
C ARG A 354 12.68 -4.14 16.36
N GLN A 355 12.31 -2.87 16.29
CA GLN A 355 12.93 -1.80 17.07
C GLN A 355 12.59 -1.84 18.58
N GLU A 356 11.60 -2.63 18.97
CA GLU A 356 10.92 -2.58 20.26
C GLU A 356 11.31 -3.73 21.16
N ASP A 357 11.60 -4.85 20.52
CA ASP A 357 11.88 -6.10 21.19
C ASP A 357 13.19 -6.73 20.68
N LEU A 358 13.83 -6.09 19.69
CA LEU A 358 15.10 -6.49 19.08
C LEU A 358 15.08 -7.90 18.48
N VAL A 359 13.93 -8.35 17.99
CA VAL A 359 13.84 -9.57 17.19
C VAL A 359 14.42 -9.33 15.80
N ILE A 360 15.40 -10.13 15.40
CA ILE A 360 15.96 -10.13 14.05
C ILE A 360 14.84 -10.41 13.04
N LEU A 361 14.62 -9.48 12.11
CA LEU A 361 13.60 -9.56 11.05
C LEU A 361 14.17 -10.01 9.72
N SER A 362 15.40 -9.61 9.41
CA SER A 362 16.14 -10.08 8.25
C SER A 362 17.62 -10.24 8.59
N VAL A 363 18.26 -11.21 7.95
CA VAL A 363 19.72 -11.34 7.91
C VAL A 363 20.09 -11.48 6.44
N ASP A 364 20.97 -10.62 5.94
CA ASP A 364 21.41 -10.74 4.55
C ASP A 364 22.32 -11.97 4.39
N PRO A 365 22.15 -12.79 3.34
CA PRO A 365 23.09 -13.86 3.02
C PRO A 365 24.51 -13.35 2.75
N ASP A 366 25.51 -14.18 3.06
CA ASP A 366 26.96 -13.92 3.00
C ASP A 366 27.45 -12.78 3.92
N SER A 367 26.59 -12.30 4.83
CA SER A 367 26.87 -11.12 5.65
C SER A 367 27.52 -11.41 7.00
N VAL A 368 27.91 -10.34 7.71
CA VAL A 368 28.46 -10.46 9.06
C VAL A 368 27.41 -11.02 10.03
N GLY A 369 26.14 -10.58 9.95
CA GLY A 369 25.06 -11.13 10.76
C GLY A 369 24.85 -12.64 10.54
N GLU A 370 24.96 -13.12 9.30
CA GLU A 370 24.86 -14.55 9.01
C GLU A 370 26.10 -15.31 9.51
N LYS A 371 27.31 -14.78 9.29
CA LYS A 371 28.58 -15.36 9.79
C LYS A 371 28.63 -15.43 11.32
N MET A 372 27.97 -14.49 12.00
CA MET A 372 27.75 -14.52 13.45
C MET A 372 26.81 -15.64 13.90
N GLY A 373 25.99 -16.18 13.01
CA GLY A 373 24.96 -17.17 13.30
C GLY A 373 23.63 -16.58 13.78
N LEU A 374 23.35 -15.30 13.46
CA LEU A 374 22.02 -14.72 13.68
C LEU A 374 20.99 -15.35 12.74
N GLN A 375 19.75 -15.46 13.22
CA GLN A 375 18.63 -16.04 12.50
C GLN A 375 17.38 -15.17 12.69
N VAL A 376 16.50 -15.13 11.68
CA VAL A 376 15.21 -14.45 11.80
C VAL A 376 14.42 -15.08 12.96
N GLY A 377 13.87 -14.24 13.84
CA GLY A 377 13.21 -14.66 15.08
C GLY A 377 14.09 -14.58 16.34
N ASP A 378 15.41 -14.43 16.22
CA ASP A 378 16.31 -14.22 17.36
C ASP A 378 16.00 -12.91 18.10
N LYS A 379 15.76 -12.95 19.41
CA LYS A 379 15.55 -11.72 20.22
C LYS A 379 16.82 -11.28 20.92
N ILE A 380 17.35 -10.09 20.67
CA ILE A 380 18.51 -9.57 21.43
C ILE A 380 18.10 -9.20 22.86
N LEU A 381 18.56 -10.00 23.83
CA LEU A 381 18.35 -9.77 25.27
C LEU A 381 19.47 -8.93 25.92
N LYS A 382 20.67 -8.96 25.33
CA LYS A 382 21.86 -8.29 25.87
C LYS A 382 22.87 -8.05 24.76
N LEU A 383 23.58 -6.92 24.82
CA LEU A 383 24.69 -6.58 23.92
C LEU A 383 25.81 -5.92 24.74
N ASP A 384 27.01 -6.51 24.71
CA ASP A 384 28.26 -6.00 25.35
C ASP A 384 28.18 -5.52 26.81
N GLY A 385 27.27 -6.10 27.58
CA GLY A 385 27.06 -5.77 28.99
C GLY A 385 25.67 -5.22 29.25
N GLU A 386 25.17 -4.42 28.32
CA GLU A 386 23.88 -3.75 28.40
C GLU A 386 22.72 -4.74 28.26
N LYS A 387 21.74 -4.66 29.17
CA LYS A 387 20.64 -5.62 29.28
C LYS A 387 19.35 -4.98 28.84
N ASN A 388 18.61 -5.64 27.94
CA ASN A 388 17.45 -5.07 27.27
C ASN A 388 17.77 -3.67 26.67
N PRO A 389 18.82 -3.55 25.85
CA PRO A 389 19.18 -2.26 25.24
C PRO A 389 18.05 -1.72 24.36
N THR A 390 18.03 -0.42 24.10
CA THR A 390 17.10 0.19 23.12
C THR A 390 17.63 0.00 21.69
N MET A 391 16.76 0.08 20.67
CA MET A 391 17.22 0.06 19.27
C MET A 391 18.26 1.15 18.99
N GLU A 392 18.04 2.38 19.47
CA GLU A 392 18.99 3.48 19.31
C GLU A 392 20.36 3.13 19.91
N TRP A 393 20.39 2.49 21.10
CA TRP A 393 21.64 2.06 21.72
C TRP A 393 22.30 0.91 20.95
N VAL A 394 21.55 -0.11 20.53
CA VAL A 394 22.06 -1.22 19.72
C VAL A 394 22.64 -0.70 18.41
N PHE A 395 21.91 0.16 17.71
CA PHE A 395 22.34 0.76 16.46
C PHE A 395 23.60 1.61 16.68
N SER A 396 23.57 2.54 17.64
CA SER A 396 24.72 3.40 17.96
C SER A 396 25.95 2.58 18.34
N HIS A 397 25.82 1.59 19.22
CA HIS A 397 26.93 0.73 19.66
C HIS A 397 27.49 -0.12 18.51
N LEU A 398 26.64 -0.82 17.77
CA LEU A 398 27.05 -1.61 16.60
C LEU A 398 27.72 -0.73 15.52
N TYR A 399 27.27 0.50 15.30
CA TYR A 399 27.91 1.40 14.34
C TYR A 399 29.22 2.02 14.86
N THR A 400 29.40 2.20 16.18
CA THR A 400 30.57 2.90 16.77
C THR A 400 31.66 2.00 17.35
N VAL A 401 31.38 0.73 17.66
CA VAL A 401 32.37 -0.25 18.18
C VAL A 401 33.60 -0.38 17.28
N ALA A 402 34.79 -0.57 17.83
CA ALA A 402 36.02 -0.55 17.03
C ALA A 402 36.17 -1.80 16.15
N ARG A 403 36.73 -1.66 14.94
CA ARG A 403 37.04 -2.80 14.06
C ARG A 403 37.94 -3.82 14.77
N GLY A 404 37.53 -5.08 14.81
CA GLY A 404 38.20 -6.18 15.51
C GLY A 404 37.89 -6.32 17.01
N GLU A 405 37.10 -5.41 17.60
CA GLU A 405 36.63 -5.52 18.98
C GLU A 405 35.53 -6.59 19.10
N MET A 406 35.53 -7.38 20.19
CA MET A 406 34.63 -8.53 20.31
C MET A 406 33.24 -8.11 20.79
N VAL A 407 32.26 -8.17 19.90
CA VAL A 407 30.84 -7.94 20.19
C VAL A 407 30.19 -9.24 20.69
N ARG A 408 29.46 -9.13 21.81
CA ARG A 408 28.83 -10.23 22.53
C ARG A 408 27.33 -10.02 22.66
N LEU A 409 26.56 -10.83 21.95
CA LEU A 409 25.10 -10.86 22.05
C LEU A 409 24.64 -12.00 22.96
N THR A 410 23.62 -11.75 23.77
CA THR A 410 22.78 -12.82 24.33
C THR A 410 21.43 -12.74 23.65
N LEU A 411 21.00 -13.84 23.04
CA LEU A 411 19.78 -13.94 22.24
C LEU A 411 18.76 -14.86 22.94
N LEU A 412 17.48 -14.71 22.60
CA LEU A 412 16.45 -15.73 22.78
C LEU A 412 16.14 -16.36 21.41
N ARG A 413 16.31 -17.67 21.29
CA ARG A 413 15.92 -18.46 20.10
C ARG A 413 15.10 -19.65 20.58
N ASP A 414 13.89 -19.83 20.04
CA ASP A 414 12.98 -20.93 20.40
C ASP A 414 12.72 -21.08 21.92
N GLY A 415 12.83 -19.98 22.67
CA GLY A 415 12.70 -19.95 24.13
C GLY A 415 14.00 -20.25 24.91
N GLU A 416 15.07 -20.69 24.24
CA GLU A 416 16.39 -20.90 24.84
C GLU A 416 17.28 -19.65 24.74
N ARG A 417 18.22 -19.51 25.68
CA ARG A 417 19.20 -18.40 25.67
C ARG A 417 20.49 -18.83 25.00
N ILE A 418 20.84 -18.16 23.91
CA ILE A 418 22.08 -18.38 23.16
C ILE A 418 23.04 -17.21 23.43
N GLU A 419 24.34 -17.48 23.50
CA GLU A 419 25.37 -16.44 23.57
C GLU A 419 26.25 -16.52 22.32
N ILE A 420 26.36 -15.41 21.59
CA ILE A 420 27.14 -15.28 20.35
C ILE A 420 28.24 -14.23 20.58
N VAL A 421 29.45 -14.53 20.12
CA VAL A 421 30.60 -13.63 20.19
C VAL A 421 31.28 -13.57 18.84
N HIS A 422 31.50 -12.36 18.31
CA HIS A 422 32.15 -12.16 17.02
C HIS A 422 32.94 -10.85 17.01
N PRO A 423 34.11 -10.78 16.35
CA PRO A 423 34.81 -9.51 16.15
C PRO A 423 33.98 -8.57 15.27
N ALA A 424 33.94 -7.29 15.62
CA ALA A 424 33.32 -6.27 14.80
C ALA A 424 34.07 -6.14 13.47
N PRO A 425 33.35 -6.03 12.34
CA PRO A 425 33.93 -6.06 11.00
C PRO A 425 34.68 -4.78 10.67
#